data_AF-F5H5P8-F1
#
_entry.id   AF-F5H5P8-F1
#
_cell.length_a   1.000
_cell.length_b   1.000
_cell.length_c   1.000
_cell.angle_alpha   90.00
_cell.angle_beta   90.00
_cell.angle_gamma   90.00
#
_symmetry.space_group_name_H-M   'P 1'
#
loop_
_entity.id
_entity.type
_entity.pdbx_description
1 polymer ?
#
loop_
_entity_poly.entity_id
_entity_poly.type
_entity_poly.pdbx_seq_one_letter_code
_entity_poly.pdbx_strand_id
1 'polypeptide(L)'
;MRRQPAASLDPLAKEPGPPGSRDDRLEDALLSLGSVIDISGLQRAVKEALSAVLPRVETVYTYLLDGESQLVCEDPPHELPQEGKV
;
A
#
# COMPACT_ATOMS: atom_id res chain seq x y z
N MET A 1 41.77 35.49 14.20
CA MET A 1 41.47 34.14 13.70
C MET A 1 40.42 33.49 14.62
N ARG A 2 39.15 33.43 14.21
CA ARG A 2 38.11 32.70 14.95
C ARG A 2 37.82 31.41 14.19
N ARG A 3 38.10 30.26 14.82
CA ARG A 3 37.76 28.93 14.28
C ARG A 3 36.25 28.76 14.37
N GLN A 4 35.59 28.53 13.24
CA GLN A 4 34.23 27.98 13.20
C GLN A 4 34.33 26.48 13.49
N PRO A 5 33.53 25.91 14.40
CA PRO A 5 33.41 24.47 14.50
C PRO A 5 32.57 23.98 13.31
N ALA A 6 33.07 22.94 12.64
CA ALA A 6 32.36 22.25 11.57
C ALA A 6 31.04 21.72 12.13
N ALA A 7 29.94 22.03 11.45
CA ALA A 7 28.66 21.40 11.68
C ALA A 7 28.85 19.88 11.52
N SER A 8 28.70 19.16 12.62
CA SER A 8 28.56 17.70 12.61
C SER A 8 27.29 17.38 11.82
N LEU A 9 27.45 16.94 10.58
CA LEU A 9 26.37 16.33 9.82
C LEU A 9 26.26 14.88 10.28
N ASP A 10 25.36 14.63 11.23
CA ASP A 10 24.89 13.28 11.54
C ASP A 10 24.26 12.69 10.26
N PRO A 11 24.80 11.63 9.65
CA PRO A 11 24.30 11.08 8.39
C PRO A 11 22.92 10.42 8.50
N LEU A 12 22.37 10.34 9.72
CA LEU A 12 21.11 9.68 10.04
C LEU A 12 19.93 10.65 10.22
N ALA A 13 20.17 11.96 10.23
CA ALA A 13 19.10 12.96 10.25
C ALA A 13 18.51 13.09 8.84
N LYS A 14 17.71 12.10 8.43
CA LYS A 14 16.84 12.23 7.26
C LYS A 14 15.88 13.38 7.60
N GLU A 15 16.13 14.56 7.04
CA GLU A 15 15.17 15.68 7.11
C GLU A 15 13.80 15.12 6.72
N PRO A 16 12.74 15.33 7.52
CA PRO A 16 11.42 14.85 7.17
C PRO A 16 11.11 15.41 5.80
N GLY A 17 10.88 14.51 4.83
CA GLY A 17 10.51 14.91 3.48
C GLY A 17 9.26 15.80 3.51
N PRO A 18 8.98 16.54 2.44
CA PRO A 18 7.72 17.28 2.35
C PRO A 18 6.55 16.33 2.70
N PRO A 19 5.66 16.73 3.63
CA PRO A 19 4.58 15.86 4.10
C PRO A 19 3.74 15.37 2.92
N GLY A 20 3.55 14.05 2.87
CA GLY A 20 2.86 13.39 1.75
C GLY A 20 3.81 12.90 0.65
N SER A 21 5.08 12.68 0.97
CA SER A 21 5.99 11.97 0.07
C SER A 21 5.47 10.55 -0.18
N ARG A 22 5.86 9.94 -1.30
CA ARG A 22 5.45 8.57 -1.63
C ARG A 22 5.92 7.57 -0.57
N ASP A 23 7.07 7.82 0.05
CA ASP A 23 7.62 6.98 1.10
C ASP A 23 6.74 7.04 2.36
N ASP A 24 6.28 8.23 2.77
CA ASP A 24 5.36 8.38 3.92
C ASP A 24 4.06 7.60 3.67
N ARG A 25 3.49 7.74 2.47
CA ARG A 25 2.24 7.04 2.10
C ARG A 25 2.42 5.52 2.04
N LEU A 26 3.62 5.05 1.70
CA LEU A 26 3.95 3.63 1.71
C LEU A 26 4.09 3.11 3.15
N GLU A 27 4.77 3.84 4.03
CA GLU A 27 4.89 3.48 5.45
C GLU A 27 3.51 3.39 6.12
N ASP A 28 2.66 4.41 5.93
CA ASP A 28 1.28 4.43 6.43
C ASP A 28 0.45 3.25 5.91
N ALA A 29 0.58 2.94 4.61
CA ALA A 29 -0.12 1.82 3.99
C ALA A 29 0.32 0.47 4.58
N LEU A 30 1.62 0.27 4.82
CA LEU A 30 2.15 -0.95 5.41
C LEU A 30 1.72 -1.11 6.87
N LEU A 31 1.72 -0.03 7.65
CA LEU A 31 1.21 -0.03 9.03
C LEU A 31 -0.29 -0.36 9.08
N SER A 32 -1.07 0.25 8.19
CA SER A 32 -2.51 -0.05 8.06
C SER A 32 -2.75 -1.52 7.74
N LEU A 33 -2.03 -2.07 6.75
CA LEU A 33 -2.09 -3.50 6.39
C LEU A 33 -1.70 -4.41 7.57
N GLY A 34 -0.66 -4.07 8.32
CA GLY A 34 -0.21 -4.85 9.49
C GLY A 34 -1.17 -4.85 10.68
N SER A 35 -2.12 -3.91 10.72
CA SER A 35 -3.12 -3.81 11.80
C SER A 35 -4.38 -4.64 11.57
N VAL A 36 -4.55 -5.20 10.37
CA VAL A 36 -5.75 -5.93 9.97
C VAL A 36 -5.89 -7.26 10.70
N ILE A 37 -7.10 -7.58 11.14
CA ILE A 37 -7.43 -8.80 11.90
C ILE A 37 -8.42 -9.73 11.19
N ASP A 38 -9.04 -9.30 10.09
CA ASP A 38 -10.05 -10.06 9.36
C ASP A 38 -9.96 -9.86 7.85
N ILE A 39 -10.59 -10.77 7.10
CA ILE A 39 -10.48 -10.85 5.63
C ILE A 39 -11.11 -9.63 4.96
N SER A 40 -12.27 -9.17 5.43
CA SER A 40 -12.96 -8.00 4.86
C SER A 40 -12.13 -6.73 5.08
N GLY A 41 -11.52 -6.60 6.26
CA GLY A 41 -10.55 -5.57 6.60
C GLY A 41 -9.31 -5.63 5.72
N LEU A 42 -8.82 -6.83 5.39
CA LEU A 42 -7.67 -7.01 4.51
C LEU A 42 -7.96 -6.52 3.08
N GLN A 43 -9.08 -6.95 2.50
CA GLN A 43 -9.49 -6.50 1.17
C GLN A 43 -9.59 -4.97 1.10
N ARG A 44 -10.20 -4.34 2.13
CA ARG A 44 -10.31 -2.88 2.23
C ARG A 44 -8.93 -2.21 2.35
N ALA A 45 -8.10 -2.68 3.28
CA ALA A 45 -6.77 -2.11 3.51
C ALA A 45 -5.88 -2.23 2.26
N VAL A 46 -5.97 -3.34 1.52
CA VAL A 46 -5.25 -3.50 0.24
C VAL A 46 -5.74 -2.50 -0.81
N LYS A 47 -7.05 -2.32 -0.96
CA LYS A 47 -7.65 -1.33 -1.89
C LYS A 47 -7.18 0.09 -1.56
N GLU A 48 -7.21 0.47 -0.29
CA GLU A 48 -6.75 1.78 0.19
C GLU A 48 -5.24 1.96 0.00
N ALA A 49 -4.44 0.97 0.40
CA ALA A 49 -2.98 0.98 0.27
C ALA A 49 -2.54 1.15 -1.19
N LEU A 50 -3.10 0.37 -2.10
CA LEU A 50 -2.77 0.45 -3.52
C LEU A 50 -3.21 1.78 -4.12
N SER A 51 -4.39 2.29 -3.75
CA SER A 51 -4.88 3.62 -4.18
C SER A 51 -4.01 4.76 -3.65
N ALA A 52 -3.39 4.57 -2.48
CA ALA A 52 -2.50 5.57 -1.88
C ALA A 52 -1.09 5.54 -2.50
N VAL A 53 -0.53 4.37 -2.77
CA VAL A 53 0.89 4.21 -3.15
C VAL A 53 1.11 4.26 -4.67
N LEU A 54 0.15 3.80 -5.47
CA LEU A 54 0.27 3.74 -6.91
C LEU A 54 -0.34 4.98 -7.57
N PRO A 55 0.37 5.61 -8.53
CA PRO A 55 -0.21 6.70 -9.30
C PRO A 55 -1.26 6.17 -10.29
N ARG A 56 -2.36 6.93 -10.47
CA ARG A 56 -3.35 6.73 -11.54
C ARG A 56 -4.08 5.38 -11.52
N VAL A 57 -4.37 4.85 -10.33
CA VAL A 57 -5.25 3.69 -10.17
C VAL A 57 -6.70 4.14 -10.32
N GLU A 58 -7.43 3.60 -11.30
CA GLU A 58 -8.87 3.84 -11.45
C GLU A 58 -9.69 2.91 -10.57
N THR A 59 -9.30 1.63 -10.47
CA THR A 59 -10.02 0.64 -9.67
C THR A 59 -9.07 -0.48 -9.21
N VAL A 60 -9.31 -1.00 -8.02
CA VAL A 60 -8.61 -2.17 -7.46
C VAL A 60 -9.66 -3.25 -7.21
N TYR A 61 -9.40 -4.45 -7.74
CA TYR A 61 -10.17 -5.65 -7.46
C TYR A 61 -9.29 -6.65 -6.71
N THR A 62 -9.81 -7.14 -5.59
CA THR A 62 -9.16 -8.20 -4.80
C THR A 62 -9.91 -9.50 -5.06
N TYR A 63 -9.19 -10.50 -5.55
CA TYR A 63 -9.73 -11.83 -5.79
C TYR A 63 -9.25 -12.79 -4.70
N LEU A 64 -10.19 -13.45 -4.03
CA LEU A 64 -9.90 -14.50 -3.07
C LEU A 64 -10.22 -15.85 -3.67
N LEU A 65 -9.38 -16.84 -3.37
CA LEU A 65 -9.64 -18.22 -3.77
C LEU A 65 -10.70 -18.81 -2.83
N ASP A 66 -11.78 -19.32 -3.40
CA ASP A 66 -12.83 -20.01 -2.66
C ASP A 66 -12.56 -21.51 -2.48
N GLY A 67 -13.51 -22.21 -1.86
CA GLY A 67 -13.42 -23.66 -1.63
C GLY A 67 -13.52 -24.51 -2.90
N GLU A 68 -14.05 -23.94 -3.99
CA GLU A 68 -14.21 -24.58 -5.30
C GLU A 68 -13.03 -24.25 -6.24
N SER A 69 -11.96 -23.66 -5.70
CA SER A 69 -10.77 -23.20 -6.45
C SER A 69 -11.08 -22.13 -7.51
N GLN A 70 -12.11 -21.32 -7.28
CA GLN A 70 -12.45 -20.17 -8.11
C GLN A 70 -11.95 -18.87 -7.45
N LEU A 71 -11.54 -17.91 -8.28
CA LEU A 71 -11.12 -16.59 -7.82
C LEU A 71 -12.32 -15.63 -7.88
N VAL A 72 -12.81 -15.22 -6.72
CA VAL A 72 -14.01 -14.39 -6.58
C VAL A 72 -13.66 -13.01 -6.04
N CYS A 73 -14.31 -11.99 -6.60
CA CYS A 73 -14.31 -10.62 -6.08
C CYS A 73 -15.68 -10.32 -5.47
N GLU A 74 -15.71 -9.63 -4.32
CA GLU A 74 -16.95 -9.32 -3.60
C GLU A 74 -17.48 -7.90 -3.89
N ASP A 75 -16.64 -6.99 -4.41
CA ASP A 75 -16.97 -5.57 -4.63
C ASP A 75 -16.49 -5.04 -6.01
N PRO A 76 -17.36 -5.07 -7.05
CA PRO A 76 -18.66 -5.74 -7.10
C PRO A 76 -18.52 -7.28 -7.16
N PRO A 77 -19.60 -8.04 -6.96
CA PRO A 77 -19.56 -9.50 -7.09
C PRO A 77 -19.27 -9.94 -8.53
N HIS A 78 -18.09 -10.54 -8.77
CA HIS A 78 -17.74 -11.17 -10.04
C HIS A 78 -16.61 -12.20 -9.89
N GLU A 79 -16.53 -13.14 -10.83
CA GLU A 79 -15.48 -14.16 -10.87
C GLU A 79 -14.37 -13.74 -11.84
N LEU A 80 -13.12 -14.11 -11.54
CA LEU A 80 -12.04 -14.04 -12.52
C LEU A 80 -12.17 -15.24 -13.48
N PRO A 81 -12.27 -15.03 -14.80
CA PRO A 81 -12.31 -16.14 -15.75
C PRO A 81 -11.07 -17.02 -15.61
N GLN A 82 -11.25 -18.33 -15.50
CA GLN A 82 -10.14 -19.27 -15.61
C GLN A 82 -9.47 -19.08 -16.98
N GLU A 83 -8.13 -18.97 -17.00
CA GLU A 83 -7.35 -18.67 -18.20
C GLU A 83 -7.87 -19.45 -19.43
N GLY A 84 -8.20 -18.73 -20.51
CA GLY A 84 -8.61 -19.34 -21.78
C GLY A 84 -10.09 -19.23 -22.18
N LYS A 85 -10.94 -18.56 -21.40
CA LYS A 85 -12.28 -18.13 -21.86
C LYS A 85 -12.31 -16.61 -22.04
N VAL A 86 -12.09 -16.18 -23.28
CA VAL A 86 -12.33 -14.80 -23.77
C VAL A 86 -13.65 -14.76 -24.52
#